data_AF-A0A8S4RHE2-F1
#
_entry.id   AF-A0A8S4RHE2-F1
#
_cell.length_a   1.000
_cell.length_b   1.000
_cell.length_c   1.000
_cell.angle_alpha   90.00
_cell.angle_beta   90.00
_cell.angle_gamma   90.00
#
_symmetry.space_group_name_H-M   'P 1'
#
loop_
_entity.id
_entity.type
_entity.pdbx_description
1 polymer ?
#
loop_
_entity_poly.entity_id
_entity_poly.type
_entity_poly.pdbx_seq_one_letter_code
_entity_poly.pdbx_strand_id
1 'polypeptide(L)'
;MHTLVRNPVHATGIIKGGKNQIMGPWGPEARALFKELSKRVIESTGDPRAGSYLGQRISLAIQRGNAASILGTVPRCGGFEDVLDFI
;
A
#
# COMPACT_ATOMS: atom_id res chain seq x y z
N MET A 1 36.12 10.03 -16.50
CA MET A 1 34.85 10.77 -16.64
C MET A 1 34.02 10.10 -17.71
N HIS A 2 32.97 9.35 -17.36
CA HIS A 2 31.97 8.89 -18.32
C HIS A 2 30.59 9.07 -17.68
N THR A 3 29.83 10.03 -18.21
CA THR A 3 28.49 10.38 -17.76
C THR A 3 27.49 9.43 -18.42
N LEU A 4 26.82 8.59 -17.63
CA LEU A 4 25.68 7.80 -18.09
C LEU A 4 24.47 8.72 -18.26
N VAL A 5 24.19 9.10 -19.52
CA VAL A 5 22.95 9.78 -19.92
C VAL A 5 21.80 8.80 -19.73
N ARG A 6 20.97 9.02 -18.72
CA ARG A 6 19.72 8.25 -18.53
C ARG A 6 18.72 8.66 -19.62
N ASN A 7 18.41 7.72 -20.50
CA ASN A 7 17.39 7.82 -21.54
C ASN A 7 15.99 7.95 -20.90
N PRO A 8 15.20 9.01 -21.17
CA PRO A 8 13.93 9.26 -20.47
C PRO A 8 12.70 8.59 -21.11
N VAL A 9 12.84 7.73 -22.12
CA VAL A 9 11.68 7.31 -22.94
C VAL A 9 10.85 6.16 -22.35
N HIS A 10 11.18 5.60 -21.17
CA HIS A 10 10.44 4.48 -20.56
C HIS A 10 9.88 4.73 -19.15
N ALA A 11 10.00 5.95 -18.61
CA ALA A 11 9.53 6.27 -17.25
C ALA A 11 8.12 6.87 -17.19
N THR A 12 7.32 6.75 -18.26
CA THR A 12 6.02 7.43 -18.37
C THR A 12 4.88 6.42 -18.38
N GLY A 13 4.61 5.79 -17.24
CA GLY A 13 3.49 4.83 -17.14
C GLY A 13 2.86 4.66 -15.76
N ILE A 14 3.51 5.06 -14.67
CA ILE A 14 3.07 4.71 -13.31
C ILE A 14 2.81 5.97 -12.48
N ILE A 15 2.03 6.92 -13.00
CA ILE A 15 1.42 7.96 -12.16
C ILE A 15 0.16 8.54 -12.81
N LYS A 16 -0.80 7.66 -13.15
CA LYS A 16 -2.18 8.12 -13.35
C LYS A 16 -2.99 7.88 -12.08
N GLY A 17 -3.33 8.97 -11.38
CA GLY A 17 -4.40 9.00 -10.39
C GLY A 17 -3.97 8.96 -8.94
N GLY A 18 -3.37 10.04 -8.45
CA GLY A 18 -3.22 10.30 -7.02
C GLY A 18 -4.58 10.45 -6.35
N LYS A 19 -5.18 9.35 -5.92
CA LYS A 19 -6.09 9.30 -4.77
C LYS A 19 -5.73 8.22 -3.74
N ASN A 20 -4.86 7.25 -4.07
CA ASN A 20 -4.49 6.14 -3.18
C ASN A 20 -2.96 5.89 -3.18
N GLN A 21 -2.15 6.91 -2.88
CA GLN A 21 -0.67 6.78 -2.89
C GLN A 21 -0.12 5.68 -1.95
N ILE A 22 -0.93 5.15 -1.02
CA ILE A 22 -0.51 4.20 0.02
C ILE A 22 -0.84 2.73 -0.35
N MET A 23 -1.71 2.48 -1.33
CA MET A 23 -2.25 1.12 -1.59
C MET A 23 -1.38 0.25 -2.51
N GLY A 24 -0.39 0.84 -3.19
CA GLY A 24 0.26 0.19 -4.33
C GLY A 24 -0.72 -0.10 -5.48
N PRO A 25 -0.24 -0.59 -6.63
CA PRO A 25 -1.12 -0.96 -7.73
C PRO A 25 -1.91 -2.23 -7.37
N TRP A 26 -3.24 -2.14 -7.40
CA TRP A 26 -4.11 -3.28 -7.22
C TRP A 26 -4.45 -3.93 -8.55
N GLY A 27 -4.53 -5.26 -8.56
CA GLY A 27 -5.09 -6.01 -9.69
C GLY A 27 -6.57 -5.66 -9.93
N PRO A 28 -7.08 -5.88 -11.15
CA PRO A 28 -8.46 -5.54 -11.51
C PRO A 28 -9.50 -6.23 -10.61
N GLU A 29 -9.25 -7.48 -10.21
CA GLU A 29 -10.12 -8.28 -9.34
C GLU A 29 -10.14 -7.71 -7.91
N ALA A 30 -8.97 -7.38 -7.36
CA ALA A 30 -8.85 -6.77 -6.03
C ALA A 30 -9.57 -5.42 -5.97
N ARG A 31 -9.49 -4.63 -7.05
CA ARG A 31 -10.18 -3.36 -7.17
C ARG A 31 -11.70 -3.52 -7.28
N ALA A 32 -12.17 -4.52 -8.02
CA ALA A 32 -13.59 -4.84 -8.11
C ALA A 32 -14.15 -5.27 -6.74
N LEU A 33 -13.47 -6.19 -6.07
CA LEU A 33 -13.83 -6.67 -4.74
C LEU A 33 -13.91 -5.53 -3.72
N PHE A 34 -12.89 -4.66 -3.66
CA PHE A 34 -12.91 -3.54 -2.74
C PHE A 34 -14.03 -2.55 -3.01
N LYS A 35 -14.34 -2.28 -4.28
CA LYS A 35 -15.45 -1.39 -4.62
C LYS A 35 -16.77 -1.95 -4.09
N GLU A 36 -16.98 -3.25 -4.23
CA GLU A 36 -18.17 -3.92 -3.70
C GLU A 36 -18.21 -3.89 -2.16
N LEU A 37 -17.10 -4.23 -1.49
CA LEU A 37 -17.01 -4.18 -0.03
C LEU A 37 -17.23 -2.76 0.49
N SER A 38 -16.61 -1.75 -0.12
CA SER A 38 -16.78 -0.36 0.25
C SER A 38 -18.24 0.08 0.14
N LYS A 39 -18.93 -0.33 -0.93
CA LYS A 39 -20.35 -0.05 -1.11
C LYS A 39 -21.18 -0.67 0.02
N ARG A 40 -21.00 -1.97 0.30
CA ARG A 40 -21.75 -2.68 1.35
C ARG A 40 -21.50 -2.12 2.75
N VAL A 41 -20.26 -1.71 3.04
CA VAL A 41 -19.91 -1.09 4.32
C VAL A 41 -20.56 0.29 4.45
N ILE A 42 -20.58 1.10 3.40
CA ILE A 42 -21.30 2.40 3.41
C ILE A 42 -22.81 2.19 3.60
N GLU A 43 -23.41 1.24 2.87
CA GLU A 43 -24.85 0.95 2.98
C GLU A 43 -25.25 0.42 4.37
N SER A 44 -24.43 -0.42 4.98
CA SER A 44 -24.72 -0.99 6.31
C SER A 44 -24.47 -0.01 7.47
N THR A 45 -23.48 0.87 7.34
CA THR A 45 -23.13 1.84 8.40
C THR A 45 -23.84 3.17 8.25
N GLY A 46 -24.28 3.52 7.04
CA GLY A 46 -24.77 4.85 6.69
C GLY A 46 -23.69 5.94 6.62
N ASP A 47 -22.42 5.65 6.94
CA ASP A 47 -21.34 6.63 6.87
C ASP A 47 -20.65 6.57 5.49
N PRO A 48 -20.72 7.65 4.67
CA PRO A 48 -20.06 7.70 3.36
C PRO A 48 -18.53 7.58 3.43
N ARG A 49 -17.92 7.82 4.60
CA ARG A 49 -16.46 7.73 4.81
C ARG A 49 -16.00 6.31 5.12
N ALA A 50 -16.90 5.40 5.46
CA ALA A 50 -16.55 4.07 5.93
C ALA A 50 -15.74 3.26 4.89
N GLY A 51 -16.04 3.44 3.59
CA GLY A 51 -15.24 2.84 2.51
C GLY A 51 -13.80 3.38 2.43
N SER A 52 -13.58 4.67 2.72
CA SER A 52 -12.23 5.24 2.78
C SER A 52 -11.45 4.70 3.97
N TYR A 53 -12.09 4.60 5.14
CA TYR A 53 -11.49 4.01 6.33
C TYR A 53 -11.09 2.53 6.11
N LEU A 54 -11.93 1.76 5.43
CA LEU A 54 -11.60 0.39 5.03
C LEU A 54 -10.33 0.34 4.15
N GLY A 55 -10.24 1.21 3.14
CA GLY A 55 -9.05 1.29 2.28
C GLY A 55 -7.78 1.65 3.05
N GLN A 56 -7.87 2.58 4.00
CA GLN A 56 -6.75 2.94 4.88
C GLN A 56 -6.29 1.75 5.72
N ARG A 57 -7.21 1.00 6.33
CA ARG A 57 -6.88 -0.18 7.14
C ARG A 57 -6.19 -1.28 6.33
N ILE A 58 -6.68 -1.56 5.12
CA ILE A 58 -6.05 -2.53 4.21
C ILE A 58 -4.63 -2.07 3.87
N SER A 59 -4.45 -0.78 3.57
CA SER A 59 -3.13 -0.21 3.24
C SER A 59 -2.13 -0.34 4.39
N LEU A 60 -2.57 -0.10 5.62
CA LEU A 60 -1.73 -0.25 6.80
C LEU A 60 -1.32 -1.70 7.03
N ALA A 61 -2.25 -2.65 6.85
CA ALA A 61 -1.94 -4.08 6.96
C ALA A 61 -0.91 -4.53 5.92
N ILE A 62 -1.00 -4.05 4.68
CA ILE A 62 -0.01 -4.34 3.62
C ILE A 62 1.36 -3.77 3.99
N GLN A 63 1.43 -2.52 4.44
CA GLN A 63 2.69 -1.91 4.84
C GLN A 63 3.33 -2.64 6.03
N ARG A 64 2.53 -3.06 7.01
CA ARG A 64 2.99 -3.89 8.15
C ARG A 64 3.56 -5.23 7.67
N GLY A 65 2.86 -5.91 6.75
CA GLY A 65 3.37 -7.16 6.15
C GLY A 65 4.67 -6.97 5.36
N ASN A 66 4.79 -5.86 4.61
CA ASN A 66 6.01 -5.52 3.88
C ASN A 66 7.18 -5.25 4.85
N ALA A 67 6.93 -4.48 5.92
CA ALA A 67 7.93 -4.20 6.95
C ALA A 67 8.39 -5.48 7.66
N ALA A 68 7.45 -6.35 8.06
CA ALA A 68 7.75 -7.63 8.68
C ALA A 68 8.59 -8.54 7.77
N SER A 69 8.28 -8.57 6.46
CA SER A 69 9.03 -9.36 5.48
C SER A 69 10.47 -8.88 5.35
N ILE A 70 10.69 -7.56 5.34
CA ILE A 70 12.04 -6.98 5.31
C ILE A 70 12.76 -7.31 6.62
N LEU A 71 12.16 -7.04 7.78
CA LEU A 71 12.77 -7.30 9.08
C LEU A 71 13.14 -8.78 9.28
N GLY A 72 12.32 -9.70 8.79
CA GLY A 72 12.60 -11.14 8.83
C GLY A 72 13.81 -11.58 7.98
N THR A 73 14.31 -10.74 7.08
CA THR A 73 15.49 -11.03 6.24
C THR A 73 16.77 -10.31 6.70
N VAL A 74 16.66 -9.39 7.67
CA VAL A 74 17.83 -8.69 8.23
C VAL A 74 18.42 -9.53 9.37
N PRO A 75 19.74 -9.85 9.36
CA PRO A 75 20.38 -10.53 10.47
C PRO A 75 20.21 -9.70 11.75
N ARG A 76 19.73 -10.32 12.83
CA ARG A 76 19.48 -9.65 14.12
C ARG A 76 20.79 -9.21 14.77
N CYS A 77 21.32 -8.07 14.35
CA CYS A 77 22.42 -7.38 15.01
C CYS A 77 21.85 -6.13 15.70
N GLY A 78 21.35 -6.32 16.92
CA GLY A 78 21.07 -5.26 17.91
C GLY A 78 19.91 -4.29 17.62
N GLY A 79 18.87 -4.32 18.46
CA GLY A 79 18.04 -3.14 18.77
C GLY A 79 16.81 -2.85 17.90
N PHE A 80 16.13 -3.86 17.34
CA PHE A 80 14.94 -3.66 16.50
C PHE A 80 13.62 -4.16 17.12
N GLU A 81 13.62 -4.50 18.41
CA GLU A 81 12.44 -5.07 19.09
C GLU A 81 11.29 -4.06 19.20
N ASP A 82 11.58 -2.75 19.27
CA ASP A 82 10.55 -1.69 19.34
C ASP A 82 9.67 -1.56 18.09
N VAL A 83 10.15 -2.06 16.93
CA VAL A 83 9.39 -2.02 15.67
C VAL A 83 8.39 -3.16 15.58
N LEU A 84 8.66 -4.30 16.21
CA LEU A 84 7.73 -5.44 16.25
C LEU A 84 6.47 -5.14 17.06
N ASP A 85 6.58 -4.38 18.14
CA ASP A 85 5.43 -3.98 18.98
C ASP A 85 4.45 -3.05 18.26
N PHE A 86 4.87 -2.45 17.13
CA PHE A 86 4.04 -1.56 16.31
C PHE A 86 3.46 -2.24 15.05
N ILE A 87 3.96 -3.41 14.65
CA ILE A 87 3.50 -4.27 13.53
C ILE A 87 2.42 -5.25 13.98
#